data_AF-A0A3B3TU74-F1
#
_entry.id   AF-A0A3B3TU74-F1
#
_cell.length_a   1.000
_cell.length_b   1.000
_cell.length_c   1.000
_cell.angle_alpha   90.00
_cell.angle_beta   90.00
_cell.angle_gamma   90.00
#
_symmetry.space_group_name_H-M   'P 1'
#
loop_
_entity.id
_entity.type
_entity.pdbx_description
1 polymer ?
#
loop_
_entity_poly.entity_id
_entity_poly.type
_entity_poly.pdbx_seq_one_letter_code
_entity_poly.pdbx_strand_id
1 'polypeptide(L)'
;KERLLLALIANLPKDRIKNAAANVLRETWLIYKHTKLMKKIDHSRVRKHQRKFLQAIHQLRSVKMEQRKLSDQANTLVDLSKMQSVMYELMSELNDRSEDLERQMLSLEQRVEQLTAGFNALPAHLSATLSAQHAALVHLLRERDARDGRVGGTGSGGAVVPLSPTASLTTAPVPASPVQVAAPPSTLAQISSLSLETPLSPPPASPEGSLEASPNPNTCSSSC
;
A
#
# COMPACT_ATOMS: atom_id res chain seq x y z
N LYS A 1 33.01 16.02 -2.86
CA LYS A 1 32.82 16.90 -4.03
C LYS A 1 31.36 17.37 -4.16
N GLU A 2 30.36 16.50 -4.01
CA GLU A 2 28.92 16.87 -4.08
C GLU A 2 28.45 17.88 -3.03
N ARG A 3 28.88 17.76 -1.76
CA ARG A 3 28.53 18.74 -0.71
C ARG A 3 29.03 20.16 -0.99
N LEU A 4 30.20 20.29 -1.63
CA LEU A 4 30.73 21.59 -2.05
C LEU A 4 29.94 22.15 -3.25
N LEU A 5 29.51 21.29 -4.17
CA LEU A 5 28.68 21.69 -5.31
C LEU A 5 27.30 22.19 -4.84
N LEU A 6 26.67 21.47 -3.91
CA LEU A 6 25.39 21.87 -3.30
C LEU A 6 25.50 23.18 -2.51
N ALA A 7 26.57 23.35 -1.74
CA ALA A 7 26.83 24.61 -1.04
C ALA A 7 27.06 25.77 -2.01
N LEU A 8 27.77 25.55 -3.12
CA LEU A 8 28.00 26.57 -4.14
C LEU A 8 26.67 26.97 -4.81
N ILE A 9 25.84 25.99 -5.19
CA ILE A 9 24.52 26.21 -5.81
C ILE A 9 23.57 26.96 -4.87
N ALA A 10 23.57 26.63 -3.58
CA ALA A 10 22.74 27.32 -2.58
C ALA A 10 23.23 28.76 -2.29
N ASN A 11 24.54 29.01 -2.35
CA ASN A 11 25.11 30.33 -2.06
C ASN A 11 25.16 31.27 -3.28
N LEU A 12 25.21 30.74 -4.51
CA LEU A 12 25.23 31.52 -5.74
C LEU A 12 24.08 32.54 -5.87
N PRO A 13 22.80 32.20 -5.66
CA PRO A 13 21.72 33.18 -5.70
C PRO A 13 21.84 34.22 -4.57
N LYS A 14 22.32 33.82 -3.39
CA LYS A 14 22.55 34.71 -2.25
C LYS A 14 23.60 35.78 -2.57
N ASP A 15 24.72 35.38 -3.17
CA ASP A 15 25.80 36.31 -3.50
C ASP A 15 25.44 37.23 -4.68
N ARG A 16 24.65 36.74 -5.64
CA ARG A 16 24.08 37.58 -6.71
C ARG A 16 23.11 38.63 -6.19
N ILE A 17 22.27 38.29 -5.20
CA ILE A 17 21.36 39.25 -4.53
C ILE A 17 22.14 40.33 -3.81
N LYS A 18 23.15 39.95 -3.01
CA LYS A 18 24.00 40.91 -2.31
C LYS A 18 24.68 41.87 -3.28
N ASN A 19 25.23 41.36 -4.38
CA ASN A 19 25.88 42.20 -5.39
C ASN A 19 24.89 43.16 -6.07
N ALA A 20 23.71 42.69 -6.45
CA ALA A 20 22.67 43.56 -7.03
C ALA A 20 22.20 44.64 -6.02
N ALA A 21 21.99 44.27 -4.76
CA ALA A 21 21.63 45.21 -3.70
C ALA A 21 22.72 46.25 -3.43
N ALA A 22 23.99 45.84 -3.44
CA ALA A 22 25.13 46.76 -3.31
C ALA A 22 25.17 47.78 -4.45
N ASN A 23 24.88 47.35 -5.68
CA ASN A 23 24.79 48.26 -6.83
C ASN A 23 23.61 49.23 -6.71
N VAL A 24 22.45 48.79 -6.21
CA VAL A 24 21.31 49.69 -5.92
C VAL A 24 21.74 50.79 -4.95
N LEU A 25 22.35 50.43 -3.81
CA LEU A 25 22.82 51.39 -2.81
C LEU A 25 23.87 52.35 -3.38
N ARG A 26 24.83 51.83 -4.14
CA ARG A 26 25.87 52.62 -4.80
C ARG A 26 25.27 53.68 -5.75
N GLU A 27 24.36 53.27 -6.63
CA GLU A 27 23.77 54.19 -7.61
C GLU A 27 22.80 55.18 -6.94
N THR A 28 22.02 54.77 -5.93
CA THR A 28 21.21 55.70 -5.12
C THR A 28 22.05 56.81 -4.51
N TRP A 29 23.18 56.46 -3.90
CA TRP A 29 24.08 57.45 -3.31
C TRP A 29 24.69 58.37 -4.36
N LEU A 30 25.11 57.85 -5.52
CA LEU A 30 25.68 58.66 -6.61
C LEU A 30 24.66 59.61 -7.23
N ILE A 31 23.40 59.19 -7.36
CA ILE A 31 22.30 60.07 -7.79
C ILE A 31 22.09 61.18 -6.77
N TYR A 32 21.99 60.86 -5.48
CA TYR A 32 21.83 61.84 -4.41
C TYR A 32 22.98 62.86 -4.41
N LYS A 33 24.23 62.37 -4.50
CA LYS A 33 25.43 63.21 -4.58
C LYS A 33 25.35 64.22 -5.73
N HIS A 34 25.03 63.77 -6.94
CA HIS A 34 25.05 64.60 -8.15
C HIS A 34 23.81 65.48 -8.36
N THR A 35 22.75 65.29 -7.56
CA THR A 35 21.51 66.08 -7.66
C THR A 35 21.27 66.98 -6.44
N LYS A 36 21.76 66.62 -5.25
CA LYS A 36 21.47 67.33 -3.99
C LYS A 36 22.70 67.91 -3.28
N LEU A 37 23.89 67.33 -3.48
CA LEU A 37 25.11 67.74 -2.74
C LEU A 37 26.09 68.57 -3.60
N MET A 38 25.87 68.66 -4.91
CA MET A 38 26.74 69.41 -5.82
C MET A 38 26.19 70.80 -6.15
N LYS A 39 27.09 71.79 -6.22
CA LYS A 39 26.76 73.20 -6.48
C LYS A 39 26.25 73.47 -7.92
N LYS A 40 26.61 72.61 -8.87
CA LYS A 40 26.08 72.58 -10.25
C LYS A 40 25.68 71.14 -10.60
N ILE A 41 24.48 70.96 -11.14
CA ILE A 41 23.95 69.64 -11.48
C ILE A 41 24.51 69.19 -12.85
N ASP A 42 25.16 68.03 -12.87
CA ASP A 42 25.62 67.38 -14.10
C ASP A 42 24.58 66.35 -14.57
N HIS A 43 23.66 66.79 -15.43
CA HIS A 43 22.57 65.95 -15.94
C HIS A 43 23.07 64.71 -16.71
N SER A 44 24.24 64.77 -17.35
CA SER A 44 24.78 63.62 -18.09
C SER A 44 25.23 62.51 -17.14
N ARG A 45 25.90 62.86 -16.02
CA ARG A 45 26.25 61.89 -14.96
C ARG A 45 25.02 61.33 -14.27
N VAL A 46 24.04 62.18 -13.96
CA VAL A 46 22.78 61.76 -13.35
C VAL A 46 22.07 60.71 -14.21
N ARG A 47 21.93 60.95 -15.52
CA ARG A 47 21.33 59.96 -16.45
C ARG A 47 22.10 58.63 -16.49
N LYS A 48 23.43 58.67 -16.44
CA LYS A 48 24.26 57.46 -16.41
C LYS A 48 24.00 56.63 -15.15
N HIS A 49 23.95 57.28 -13.98
CA HIS A 49 23.67 56.60 -12.71
C HIS A 49 22.22 56.12 -12.60
N GLN A 50 21.26 56.87 -13.12
CA GLN A 50 19.86 56.44 -13.21
C GLN A 50 19.69 55.17 -14.05
N ARG A 51 20.36 55.08 -15.20
CA ARG A 51 20.33 53.87 -16.04
C ARG A 51 20.90 52.66 -15.30
N LYS A 52 22.03 52.83 -14.62
CA LYS A 52 22.65 51.77 -13.80
C LYS A 52 21.78 51.39 -12.59
N PHE A 53 21.13 52.36 -11.95
CA PHE A 53 20.19 52.14 -10.87
C PHE A 53 19.01 51.27 -11.33
N LEU A 54 18.37 51.64 -12.45
CA LEU A 54 17.28 50.86 -13.02
C LEU A 54 17.73 49.44 -13.38
N GLN A 55 18.91 49.30 -14.01
CA GLN A 55 19.48 48.00 -14.32
C GLN A 55 19.69 47.16 -13.05
N ALA A 56 20.25 47.73 -11.98
CA ALA A 56 20.46 47.03 -10.71
C ALA A 56 19.13 46.59 -10.06
N ILE A 57 18.09 47.42 -10.12
CA ILE A 57 16.74 47.07 -9.64
C ILE A 57 16.15 45.91 -10.45
N HIS A 58 16.24 45.96 -11.79
CA HIS A 58 15.80 44.86 -12.64
C HIS A 58 16.56 43.58 -12.35
N GLN A 59 17.89 43.64 -12.24
CA GLN A 59 18.73 42.50 -11.90
C GLN A 59 18.32 41.89 -10.55
N LEU A 60 18.13 42.72 -9.52
CA LEU A 60 17.71 42.28 -8.20
C LEU A 60 16.35 41.55 -8.24
N ARG A 61 15.38 42.10 -8.98
CA ARG A 61 14.07 41.45 -9.17
C ARG A 61 14.20 40.11 -9.89
N SER A 62 14.95 40.05 -10.99
CA SER A 62 15.15 38.81 -11.74
C SER A 62 15.80 37.72 -10.90
N VAL A 63 16.87 38.04 -10.15
CA VAL A 63 17.54 37.06 -9.27
C VAL A 63 16.62 36.63 -8.14
N LYS A 64 15.83 37.54 -7.55
CA LYS A 64 14.86 37.21 -6.51
C LYS A 64 13.76 36.28 -7.02
N MET A 65 13.25 36.51 -8.23
CA MET A 65 12.26 35.63 -8.85
C MET A 65 12.84 34.25 -9.11
N GLU A 66 14.08 34.19 -9.63
CA GLU A 66 14.76 32.93 -9.90
C GLU A 66 15.04 32.13 -8.61
N GLN A 67 15.46 32.81 -7.54
CA GLN A 67 15.62 32.18 -6.23
C GLN A 67 14.29 31.57 -5.73
N ARG A 68 13.17 32.28 -5.90
CA ARG A 68 11.86 31.75 -5.50
C ARG A 68 11.52 30.49 -6.30
N LYS A 69 11.70 30.50 -7.62
CA LYS A 69 11.45 29.32 -8.48
C LYS A 69 12.27 28.11 -8.04
N LEU A 70 13.57 28.28 -7.79
CA LEU A 70 14.43 27.19 -7.33
C LEU A 70 14.00 26.66 -5.96
N SER A 71 13.55 27.55 -5.07
CA SER A 71 13.00 27.15 -3.77
C SER A 71 11.71 26.34 -3.93
N ASP A 72 10.80 26.77 -4.79
CA ASP A 72 9.53 26.08 -5.04
C ASP A 72 9.80 24.69 -5.64
N GLN A 73 10.75 24.58 -6.58
CA GLN A 73 11.19 23.29 -7.12
C GLN A 73 11.76 22.35 -6.05
N ALA A 74 12.59 22.88 -5.13
CA ALA A 74 13.14 22.09 -4.04
C ALA A 74 12.03 21.59 -3.09
N ASN A 75 11.04 22.44 -2.81
CA ASN A 75 9.87 22.05 -2.01
C ASN A 75 9.05 20.94 -2.70
N THR A 76 8.79 21.08 -4.01
CA THR A 76 8.08 20.04 -4.78
C THR A 76 8.81 18.69 -4.73
N LEU A 77 10.14 18.67 -4.81
CA LEU A 77 10.91 17.44 -4.71
C LEU A 77 10.79 16.79 -3.32
N VAL A 78 10.84 17.61 -2.26
CA VAL A 78 10.64 17.14 -0.88
C VAL A 78 9.23 16.56 -0.71
N ASP A 79 8.21 17.20 -1.26
CA ASP A 79 6.84 16.73 -1.16
C ASP A 79 6.61 15.43 -1.95
N LEU A 80 7.28 15.26 -3.10
CA LEU A 80 7.30 13.99 -3.83
C LEU A 80 7.92 12.87 -2.99
N SER A 81 9.04 13.12 -2.32
CA SER A 81 9.66 12.13 -1.42
C SER A 81 8.77 11.76 -0.24
N LYS A 82 8.06 12.72 0.35
CA LYS A 82 7.08 12.45 1.42
C LYS A 82 5.92 11.60 0.91
N MET A 83 5.36 11.94 -0.25
CA MET A 83 4.29 11.17 -0.88
C MET A 83 4.73 9.74 -1.17
N GLN A 84 5.97 9.56 -1.64
CA GLN A 84 6.56 8.25 -1.85
C GLN A 84 6.67 7.44 -0.54
N SER A 85 7.10 8.07 0.57
CA SER A 85 7.17 7.41 1.90
C SER A 85 5.80 6.89 2.32
N VAL A 86 4.78 7.76 2.29
CA VAL A 86 3.40 7.40 2.67
C VAL A 86 2.84 6.31 1.74
N MET A 87 3.13 6.38 0.45
CA MET A 87 2.70 5.38 -0.53
C MET A 87 3.31 4.00 -0.23
N TYR A 88 4.60 3.94 0.12
CA TYR A 88 5.25 2.68 0.49
C TYR A 88 4.71 2.11 1.80
N GLU A 89 4.47 2.95 2.80
CA GLU A 89 3.83 2.53 4.07
C GLU A 89 2.46 1.90 3.80
N LEU A 90 1.59 2.60 3.06
CA LEU A 90 0.26 2.10 2.71
C LEU A 90 0.31 0.81 1.88
N MET A 91 1.22 0.73 0.91
CA MET A 91 1.36 -0.46 0.07
C MET A 91 1.88 -1.66 0.86
N SER A 92 2.78 -1.43 1.82
CA SER A 92 3.22 -2.45 2.77
C SER A 92 2.07 -2.94 3.64
N GLU A 93 1.30 -2.03 4.24
CA GLU A 93 0.13 -2.38 5.07
C GLU A 93 -0.92 -3.18 4.28
N LEU A 94 -1.16 -2.80 3.02
CA LEU A 94 -2.07 -3.52 2.13
C LEU A 94 -1.54 -4.93 1.85
N ASN A 95 -0.25 -5.06 1.52
CA ASN A 95 0.38 -6.36 1.28
C ASN A 95 0.30 -7.26 2.52
N ASP A 96 0.64 -6.73 3.70
CA ASP A 96 0.58 -7.47 4.97
C ASP A 96 -0.84 -8.00 5.24
N ARG A 97 -1.87 -7.16 4.98
CA ARG A 97 -3.27 -7.57 5.09
C ARG A 97 -3.68 -8.60 4.03
N SER A 98 -3.15 -8.51 2.81
CA SER A 98 -3.37 -9.50 1.75
C SER A 98 -2.81 -10.86 2.16
N GLU A 99 -1.57 -10.90 2.64
CA GLU A 99 -0.94 -12.13 3.10
C GLU A 99 -1.66 -12.74 4.32
N ASP A 100 -2.16 -11.93 5.26
CA ASP A 100 -2.95 -12.45 6.38
C ASP A 100 -4.24 -13.13 5.91
N LEU A 101 -4.94 -12.51 4.95
CA LEU A 101 -6.13 -13.11 4.35
C LEU A 101 -5.82 -14.41 3.61
N GLU A 102 -4.70 -14.48 2.87
CA GLU A 102 -4.24 -15.72 2.24
C GLU A 102 -3.95 -16.82 3.26
N ARG A 103 -3.30 -16.49 4.38
CA ARG A 103 -3.06 -17.46 5.47
C ARG A 103 -4.37 -17.96 6.10
N GLN A 104 -5.32 -17.06 6.33
CA GLN A 104 -6.64 -17.43 6.85
C GLN A 104 -7.40 -18.34 5.89
N MET A 105 -7.34 -18.05 4.59
CA MET A 105 -7.93 -18.88 3.53
C MET A 105 -7.32 -20.28 3.51
N LEU A 106 -5.98 -20.41 3.50
CA LEU A 106 -5.30 -21.70 3.56
C LEU A 106 -5.67 -22.50 4.82
N SER A 107 -5.78 -21.82 5.97
CA SER A 107 -6.24 -22.48 7.20
C SER A 107 -7.68 -22.98 7.09
N LEU A 108 -8.56 -22.26 6.40
CA LEU A 108 -9.93 -22.69 6.17
C LEU A 108 -9.97 -23.88 5.21
N GLU A 109 -9.22 -23.83 4.11
CA GLU A 109 -9.07 -24.95 3.17
C GLU A 109 -8.60 -26.22 3.89
N GLN A 110 -7.57 -26.12 4.74
CA GLN A 110 -7.08 -27.26 5.52
C GLN A 110 -8.14 -27.82 6.48
N ARG A 111 -8.90 -26.96 7.17
CA ARG A 111 -9.98 -27.39 8.07
C ARG A 111 -11.10 -28.10 7.30
N VAL A 112 -11.44 -27.61 6.10
CA VAL A 112 -12.43 -28.23 5.22
C VAL A 112 -11.93 -29.59 4.71
N GLU A 113 -10.66 -29.70 4.34
CA GLU A 113 -10.07 -30.96 3.90
C GLU A 113 -10.04 -32.00 5.03
N GLN A 114 -9.67 -31.61 6.25
CA GLN A 114 -9.73 -32.47 7.44
C GLN A 114 -11.15 -32.94 7.73
N LEU A 115 -12.13 -32.04 7.65
CA LEU A 115 -13.55 -32.39 7.84
C LEU A 115 -14.00 -33.40 6.78
N THR A 116 -13.62 -33.17 5.52
CA THR A 116 -13.93 -34.04 4.38
C THR A 116 -13.30 -35.43 4.56
N ALA A 117 -12.03 -35.49 4.97
CA ALA A 117 -11.34 -36.76 5.27
C ALA A 117 -12.00 -37.50 6.44
N GLY A 118 -12.38 -36.79 7.50
CA GLY A 118 -13.12 -37.35 8.63
C GLY A 118 -14.46 -37.96 8.21
N PHE A 119 -15.23 -37.25 7.37
CA PHE A 119 -16.48 -37.77 6.81
C PHE A 119 -16.28 -39.00 5.93
N ASN A 120 -15.23 -39.03 5.11
CA ASN A 120 -14.91 -40.19 4.26
C ASN A 120 -14.43 -41.41 5.08
N ALA A 121 -13.76 -41.21 6.21
CA ALA A 121 -13.29 -42.28 7.10
C ALA A 121 -14.41 -42.86 7.99
N LEU A 122 -15.44 -42.06 8.28
CA LEU A 122 -16.52 -42.43 9.20
C LEU A 122 -17.22 -43.77 8.85
N PRO A 123 -17.63 -44.06 7.59
CA PRO A 123 -18.29 -45.32 7.25
C PRO A 123 -17.42 -46.55 7.48
N ALA A 124 -16.09 -46.42 7.26
CA ALA A 124 -15.15 -47.50 7.50
C ALA A 124 -15.01 -47.79 9.00
N HIS A 125 -14.91 -46.76 9.83
CA HIS A 125 -14.91 -46.91 11.30
C HIS A 125 -16.23 -47.51 11.83
N LEU A 126 -17.37 -47.07 11.30
CA LEU A 126 -18.68 -47.64 11.64
C LEU A 126 -18.76 -49.12 11.25
N SER A 127 -18.32 -49.47 10.03
CA SER A 127 -18.31 -50.86 9.53
C SER A 127 -17.37 -51.76 10.34
N ALA A 128 -16.19 -51.27 10.71
CA ALA A 128 -15.24 -51.99 11.56
C ALA A 128 -15.80 -52.22 12.97
N THR A 129 -16.46 -51.22 13.56
CA THR A 129 -17.08 -51.35 14.89
C THR A 129 -18.25 -52.33 14.85
N LEU A 130 -19.13 -52.23 13.85
CA LEU A 130 -20.27 -53.12 13.68
C LEU A 130 -19.82 -54.58 13.48
N SER A 131 -18.81 -54.80 12.62
CA SER A 131 -18.28 -56.15 12.37
C SER A 131 -17.55 -56.72 13.59
N ALA A 132 -16.79 -55.92 14.33
CA ALA A 132 -16.18 -56.33 15.60
C ALA A 132 -17.23 -56.71 16.65
N GLN A 133 -18.30 -55.91 16.81
CA GLN A 133 -19.40 -56.24 17.72
C GLN A 133 -20.12 -57.53 17.29
N HIS A 134 -20.36 -57.71 16.01
CA HIS A 134 -21.00 -58.93 15.49
C HIS A 134 -20.12 -60.17 15.72
N ALA A 135 -18.81 -60.10 15.46
CA ALA A 135 -17.87 -61.19 15.70
C ALA A 135 -17.82 -61.58 17.19
N ALA A 136 -17.79 -60.59 18.09
CA ALA A 136 -17.83 -60.82 19.53
C ALA A 136 -19.12 -61.53 19.97
N LEU A 137 -20.27 -61.11 19.45
CA LEU A 137 -21.57 -61.71 19.75
C LEU A 137 -21.62 -63.18 19.29
N VAL A 138 -21.18 -63.46 18.07
CA VAL A 138 -21.11 -64.84 17.54
C VAL A 138 -20.16 -65.71 18.38
N HIS A 139 -19.04 -65.15 18.85
CA HIS A 139 -18.11 -65.87 19.73
C HIS A 139 -18.79 -66.26 21.05
N LEU A 140 -19.49 -65.32 21.71
CA LEU A 140 -20.24 -65.58 22.94
C LEU A 140 -21.35 -66.64 22.75
N LEU A 141 -22.04 -66.63 21.61
CA LEU A 141 -23.03 -67.66 21.29
C LEU A 141 -22.39 -69.04 21.13
N ARG A 142 -21.25 -69.14 20.42
CA ARG A 142 -20.50 -70.40 20.27
C ARG A 142 -19.99 -70.94 21.60
N GLU A 143 -19.49 -70.08 22.49
CA GLU A 143 -19.09 -70.48 23.84
C GLU A 143 -20.27 -71.01 24.66
N ARG A 144 -21.47 -70.45 24.48
CA ARG A 144 -22.71 -70.99 25.07
C ARG A 144 -23.08 -72.35 24.49
N ASP A 145 -23.10 -72.50 23.16
CA ASP A 145 -23.46 -73.77 22.51
C ASP A 145 -22.46 -74.88 22.85
N ALA A 146 -21.16 -74.57 22.98
CA ALA A 146 -20.14 -75.51 23.42
C ALA A 146 -20.29 -75.90 24.91
N ARG A 147 -20.86 -75.03 25.74
CA ARG A 147 -21.25 -75.36 27.12
C ARG A 147 -22.50 -76.25 27.17
N ASP A 148 -23.49 -76.01 26.32
CA ASP A 148 -24.73 -76.78 26.27
C ASP A 148 -24.55 -78.17 25.60
N GLY A 149 -23.66 -78.29 24.59
CA GLY A 149 -23.32 -79.56 23.93
C GLY A 149 -22.47 -80.54 24.76
N ARG A 150 -21.97 -80.12 25.94
CA ARG A 150 -21.16 -80.97 26.84
C ARG A 150 -21.97 -81.63 27.95
N VAL A 151 -23.30 -81.49 27.95
CA VAL A 151 -24.23 -82.21 28.85
C VAL A 151 -24.63 -83.56 28.23
N GLY A 152 -23.63 -84.43 28.10
CA GLY A 152 -23.78 -85.79 27.57
C GLY A 152 -22.66 -86.69 28.11
N GLY A 153 -22.50 -86.72 29.44
CA GLY A 153 -21.47 -87.54 30.08
C GLY A 153 -21.24 -87.16 31.54
N THR A 154 -22.06 -87.74 32.42
CA THR A 154 -21.80 -88.03 33.85
C THR A 154 -21.25 -86.93 34.75
N GLY A 155 -22.14 -86.42 35.62
CA GLY A 155 -21.92 -86.54 37.07
C GLY A 155 -21.15 -85.43 37.81
N SER A 156 -21.94 -84.62 38.53
CA SER A 156 -21.66 -84.10 39.88
C SER A 156 -20.74 -82.87 40.04
N GLY A 157 -21.35 -81.81 40.57
CA GLY A 157 -20.72 -81.00 41.63
C GLY A 157 -20.43 -79.54 41.29
N GLY A 158 -21.23 -78.63 41.87
CA GLY A 158 -20.67 -77.42 42.46
C GLY A 158 -20.96 -76.09 41.77
N ALA A 159 -21.89 -75.35 42.40
CA ALA A 159 -21.71 -73.96 42.81
C ALA A 159 -21.52 -72.85 41.74
N VAL A 160 -22.65 -72.18 41.45
CA VAL A 160 -22.91 -70.73 41.56
C VAL A 160 -21.88 -69.67 41.12
N VAL A 161 -22.45 -68.71 40.37
CA VAL A 161 -22.09 -67.29 40.15
C VAL A 161 -21.10 -66.95 39.03
N PRO A 162 -21.53 -66.15 38.03
CA PRO A 162 -20.63 -65.50 37.08
C PRO A 162 -20.12 -64.17 37.65
N LEU A 163 -18.79 -64.01 37.71
CA LEU A 163 -18.18 -62.70 37.90
C LEU A 163 -18.01 -62.05 36.52
N SER A 164 -18.78 -60.98 36.31
CA SER A 164 -18.67 -60.05 35.18
C SER A 164 -17.25 -59.50 35.04
N PRO A 165 -16.71 -59.33 33.83
CA PRO A 165 -15.84 -58.21 33.55
C PRO A 165 -16.76 -57.02 33.26
N THR A 166 -16.94 -56.15 34.25
CA THR A 166 -17.32 -54.76 34.02
C THR A 166 -16.23 -54.13 33.15
N ALA A 167 -16.37 -54.20 31.83
CA ALA A 167 -15.74 -53.25 30.94
C ALA A 167 -16.53 -51.96 31.09
N SER A 168 -16.13 -51.16 32.08
CA SER A 168 -16.58 -49.80 32.26
C SER A 168 -16.42 -49.05 30.95
N LEU A 169 -17.55 -48.72 30.33
CA LEU A 169 -17.66 -47.54 29.48
C LEU A 169 -17.32 -46.35 30.38
N THR A 170 -16.04 -45.98 30.44
CA THR A 170 -15.68 -44.63 30.86
C THR A 170 -16.01 -43.73 29.68
N THR A 171 -17.24 -43.24 29.69
CA THR A 171 -17.59 -41.98 29.05
C THR A 171 -16.69 -40.92 29.68
N ALA A 172 -15.63 -40.54 28.97
CA ALA A 172 -14.92 -39.32 29.27
C ALA A 172 -15.93 -38.16 29.19
N PRO A 173 -16.12 -37.37 30.25
CA PRO A 173 -16.89 -36.15 30.15
C PRO A 173 -16.05 -35.17 29.34
N VAL A 174 -16.55 -34.80 28.17
CA VAL A 174 -16.14 -33.58 27.49
C VAL A 174 -16.38 -32.45 28.49
N PRO A 175 -15.37 -31.66 28.91
CA PRO A 175 -15.63 -30.43 29.63
C PRO A 175 -16.34 -29.48 28.67
N ALA A 176 -17.66 -29.38 28.83
CA ALA A 176 -18.45 -28.30 28.29
C ALA A 176 -17.93 -27.00 28.89
N SER A 177 -17.05 -26.32 28.17
CA SER A 177 -16.78 -24.91 28.42
C SER A 177 -18.03 -24.12 28.05
N PRO A 178 -18.47 -23.18 28.89
CA PRO A 178 -19.61 -22.33 28.57
C PRO A 178 -19.21 -21.39 27.43
N VAL A 179 -19.80 -21.58 26.26
CA VAL A 179 -19.82 -20.55 25.21
C VAL A 179 -20.67 -19.41 25.76
N GLN A 180 -19.98 -18.38 26.24
CA GLN A 180 -20.57 -17.08 26.48
C GLN A 180 -21.07 -16.54 25.14
N VAL A 181 -22.38 -16.39 25.01
CA VAL A 181 -23.00 -15.56 23.98
C VAL A 181 -22.68 -14.10 24.35
N ALA A 182 -21.53 -13.62 23.88
CA ALA A 182 -21.24 -12.20 23.79
C ALA A 182 -21.67 -11.74 22.39
N ALA A 183 -22.71 -10.92 22.35
CA ALA A 183 -23.20 -10.25 21.17
C ALA A 183 -22.07 -9.48 20.45
N PRO A 184 -21.98 -9.54 19.11
CA PRO A 184 -21.20 -8.56 18.38
C PRO A 184 -21.98 -7.23 18.34
N PRO A 185 -21.34 -6.07 18.58
CA PRO A 185 -21.97 -4.81 18.23
C PRO A 185 -22.16 -4.76 16.71
N SER A 186 -23.43 -4.69 16.32
CA SER A 186 -23.85 -4.34 14.98
C SER A 186 -23.30 -2.96 14.63
N THR A 187 -22.40 -2.88 13.66
CA THR A 187 -22.15 -1.63 12.93
C THR A 187 -22.12 -1.95 11.44
N LEU A 188 -23.32 -2.07 10.88
CA LEU A 188 -23.57 -2.13 9.45
C LEU A 188 -23.95 -0.71 9.01
N ALA A 189 -22.96 0.03 8.50
CA ALA A 189 -23.05 1.30 7.77
C ALA A 189 -21.59 1.77 7.58
N GLN A 190 -20.97 1.93 6.41
CA GLN A 190 -21.44 2.15 5.05
C GLN A 190 -20.42 1.52 4.10
N ILE A 191 -20.86 0.64 3.20
CA ILE A 191 -20.13 0.36 1.96
C ILE A 191 -20.84 1.19 0.91
N SER A 192 -20.33 2.39 0.64
CA SER A 192 -20.67 3.08 -0.59
C SER A 192 -20.04 2.29 -1.73
N SER A 193 -20.90 1.59 -2.46
CA SER A 193 -20.67 1.12 -3.81
C SER A 193 -20.11 2.27 -4.67
N LEU A 194 -18.84 2.18 -5.06
CA LEU A 194 -18.39 2.90 -6.24
C LEU A 194 -17.75 1.89 -7.19
N SER A 195 -18.53 1.66 -8.24
CA SER A 195 -18.26 0.79 -9.36
C SER A 195 -16.88 1.05 -9.96
N LEU A 196 -16.27 -0.06 -10.33
CA LEU A 196 -15.28 -0.17 -11.38
C LEU A 196 -15.83 0.47 -12.65
N GLU A 197 -15.35 1.66 -13.01
CA GLU A 197 -15.51 2.19 -14.37
C GLU A 197 -14.25 2.97 -14.76
N THR A 198 -13.38 2.28 -15.47
CA THR A 198 -12.39 2.91 -16.36
C THR A 198 -13.14 3.32 -17.62
N PRO A 199 -13.02 4.58 -18.06
CA PRO A 199 -12.78 4.80 -19.48
C PRO A 199 -11.61 5.77 -19.71
N LEU A 200 -10.61 5.23 -20.38
CA LEU A 200 -9.58 5.91 -21.14
C LEU A 200 -10.24 6.92 -22.11
N SER A 201 -9.94 8.22 -22.00
CA SER A 201 -10.24 9.20 -23.04
C SER A 201 -8.94 9.69 -23.69
N PRO A 202 -8.79 9.57 -25.02
CA PRO A 202 -7.74 10.24 -25.78
C PRO A 202 -8.07 11.72 -26.02
N PRO A 203 -7.08 12.59 -26.33
CA PRO A 203 -7.33 14.01 -26.60
C PRO A 203 -8.06 14.20 -27.95
N PRO A 204 -8.87 15.26 -28.11
CA PRO A 204 -9.60 15.51 -29.34
C PRO A 204 -8.67 15.97 -30.47
N ALA A 205 -8.75 15.27 -31.60
CA ALA A 205 -8.28 15.75 -32.89
C ALA A 205 -9.26 16.80 -33.43
N SER A 206 -8.77 18.01 -33.71
CA SER A 206 -9.49 18.98 -34.54
C SER A 206 -9.38 18.60 -36.02
N PRO A 207 -10.46 18.68 -36.81
CA PRO A 207 -10.43 18.56 -38.25
C PRO A 207 -10.42 19.94 -38.91
N GLU A 208 -9.40 20.24 -39.71
CA GLU A 208 -9.59 21.09 -40.90
C GLU A 208 -8.70 20.53 -42.01
N GLY A 209 -9.34 19.90 -42.99
CA GLY A 209 -8.75 19.71 -44.30
C GLY A 209 -8.93 20.97 -45.12
N SER A 210 -7.96 21.33 -45.94
CA SER A 210 -8.05 21.04 -47.38
C SER A 210 -6.80 21.53 -48.11
N LEU A 211 -6.18 20.56 -48.77
CA LEU A 211 -5.43 20.60 -50.03
C LEU A 211 -5.58 21.88 -50.88
N GLU A 212 -4.46 22.41 -51.39
CA GLU A 212 -4.19 22.44 -52.85
C GLU A 212 -2.81 23.03 -53.21
N ALA A 213 -2.22 22.36 -54.20
CA ALA A 213 -1.12 22.64 -55.12
C ALA A 213 -0.24 23.92 -55.05
N SER A 214 1.08 23.66 -55.11
CA SER A 214 2.18 24.36 -55.84
C SER A 214 1.82 24.93 -57.25
N PRO A 215 2.70 25.67 -57.99
CA PRO A 215 4.05 26.23 -57.69
C PRO A 215 4.39 27.66 -58.25
N ASN A 216 5.47 28.28 -57.71
CA ASN A 216 6.46 29.22 -58.33
C ASN A 216 6.02 30.57 -58.99
N PRO A 217 6.96 31.48 -59.36
CA PRO A 217 8.22 31.93 -58.76
C PRO A 217 8.23 33.48 -58.58
N ASN A 218 9.33 34.07 -58.05
CA ASN A 218 9.92 35.38 -58.43
C ASN A 218 10.52 36.13 -57.22
N THR A 219 11.82 35.97 -57.04
CA THR A 219 12.66 36.98 -56.36
C THR A 219 13.41 37.72 -57.46
N CYS A 220 12.92 38.92 -57.82
CA CYS A 220 13.65 39.84 -58.69
C CYS A 220 14.68 40.61 -57.86
N SER A 221 15.94 40.44 -58.23
CA SER A 221 17.00 41.43 -58.09
C SER A 221 16.62 42.72 -58.83
N SER A 222 16.93 43.90 -58.28
CA SER A 222 17.70 44.94 -58.98
C SER A 222 17.77 46.24 -58.16
N SER A 223 18.99 46.75 -58.12
CA SER A 223 19.42 48.14 -57.93
C SER A 223 18.43 49.24 -58.33
N CYS A 224 18.43 50.30 -57.52
CA CYS A 224 18.57 51.72 -57.91
C CYS A 224 19.17 52.48 -56.73
#